data_AF-A0A127T559-F1
#
_entry.id   AF-A0A127T559-F1
#
_cell.length_a   1.000
_cell.length_b   1.000
_cell.length_c   1.000
_cell.angle_alpha   90.00
_cell.angle_beta   90.00
_cell.angle_gamma   90.00
#
_symmetry.space_group_name_H-M   'P 1'
#
loop_
_entity.id
_entity.type
_entity.pdbx_description
1 polymer ?
#
loop_
_entity_poly.entity_id
_entity_poly.type
_entity_poly.pdbx_seq_one_letter_code
_entity_poly.pdbx_strand_id
1 'polypeptide(L)'
;MVTLQKLVNMENSDLYDVLEYVFNGDYIAMTRESRAKAAEATIFALLNDQQREFIAFVLSKYIETGVDELDQEKLPILLTNKYQSLEDAKEILGDVANISRLFIEFQEHLYNQKVA
;
A
#
# COMPACT_ATOMS: atom_id res chain seq x y z
N MET A 1 4.19 -0.33 -22.27
CA MET A 1 5.09 -0.83 -21.21
C MET A 1 6.38 -0.02 -21.24
N VAL A 2 6.73 0.66 -20.16
CA VAL A 2 8.03 1.32 -20.01
C VAL A 2 9.06 0.24 -19.63
N THR A 3 10.15 0.11 -20.37
CA THR A 3 11.23 -0.83 -20.06
C THR A 3 12.04 -0.33 -18.86
N LEU A 4 12.46 -1.24 -17.97
CA LEU A 4 13.24 -0.95 -16.76
C LEU A 4 14.48 -0.08 -17.06
N GLN A 5 15.11 -0.33 -18.20
CA GLN A 5 16.21 0.46 -18.77
C GLN A 5 15.92 1.97 -18.84
N LYS A 6 14.70 2.37 -19.23
CA LYS A 6 14.31 3.78 -19.32
C LYS A 6 14.16 4.41 -17.94
N LEU A 7 13.68 3.64 -16.96
CA LEU A 7 13.44 4.13 -15.59
C LEU A 7 14.74 4.45 -14.86
N VAL A 8 15.83 3.78 -15.22
CA VAL A 8 17.17 4.02 -14.63
C VAL A 8 18.15 4.69 -15.60
N ASN A 9 17.68 5.26 -16.70
CA ASN A 9 18.51 5.93 -17.73
C ASN A 9 19.64 5.05 -18.31
N MET A 10 19.37 3.76 -18.50
CA MET A 10 20.29 2.75 -19.04
C MET A 10 19.75 2.13 -20.34
N GLU A 11 19.21 2.97 -21.24
CA GLU A 11 18.56 2.53 -22.49
C GLU A 11 19.48 1.79 -23.47
N ASN A 12 20.79 2.01 -23.35
CA ASN A 12 21.82 1.39 -24.18
C ASN A 12 22.59 0.26 -23.45
N SER A 13 22.24 -0.02 -22.20
CA SER A 13 22.82 -1.14 -21.43
C SER A 13 21.98 -2.38 -21.62
N ASP A 14 22.58 -3.56 -21.49
CA ASP A 14 21.80 -4.79 -21.53
C ASP A 14 20.96 -4.98 -20.25
N LEU A 15 20.03 -5.93 -20.29
CA LEU A 15 19.13 -6.20 -19.17
C LEU A 15 19.89 -6.65 -17.92
N TYR A 16 21.01 -7.35 -18.07
CA TYR A 16 21.78 -7.85 -16.93
C TYR A 16 22.46 -6.70 -16.19
N ASP A 17 23.09 -5.78 -16.91
CA ASP A 17 23.69 -4.57 -16.36
C ASP A 17 22.67 -3.71 -15.60
N VAL A 18 21.46 -3.58 -16.17
CA VAL A 18 20.35 -2.83 -15.56
C VAL A 18 19.86 -3.49 -14.27
N LEU A 19 19.73 -4.82 -14.27
CA LEU A 19 19.36 -5.55 -13.06
C LEU A 19 20.44 -5.44 -12.00
N GLU A 20 21.71 -5.60 -12.37
CA GLU A 20 22.85 -5.44 -11.45
C GLU A 20 22.86 -4.04 -10.81
N TYR A 21 22.61 -2.99 -11.60
CA TYR A 21 22.47 -1.62 -11.10
C TYR A 21 21.26 -1.44 -10.16
N VAL A 22 20.12 -2.06 -10.47
CA VAL A 22 18.91 -1.97 -9.62
C VAL A 22 19.08 -2.76 -8.31
N PHE A 23 19.73 -3.92 -8.37
CA PHE A 23 19.93 -4.78 -7.20
C PHE A 23 21.08 -4.30 -6.30
N ASN A 24 22.15 -3.75 -6.88
CA ASN A 24 23.34 -3.31 -6.14
C ASN A 24 23.49 -1.80 -6.01
N GLY A 25 22.60 -1.01 -6.62
CA GLY A 25 22.59 0.44 -6.45
C GLY A 25 22.33 0.82 -4.99
N ASP A 26 22.85 1.98 -4.56
CA ASP A 26 22.73 2.53 -3.20
C ASP A 26 21.29 2.90 -2.76
N TYR A 27 20.26 2.28 -3.36
CA TYR A 27 18.89 2.38 -2.93
C TYR A 27 18.63 1.42 -1.78
N ILE A 28 18.56 1.95 -0.56
CA ILE A 28 18.09 1.18 0.59
C ILE A 28 16.59 0.93 0.39
N ALA A 29 16.27 -0.26 -0.10
CA ALA A 29 14.89 -0.68 -0.28
C ALA A 29 14.16 -0.67 1.07
N MET A 30 13.16 0.21 1.21
CA MET A 30 12.27 0.19 2.36
C MET A 30 11.42 -1.09 2.32
N THR A 31 11.52 -1.90 3.39
CA THR A 31 10.69 -3.11 3.53
C THR A 31 9.21 -2.75 3.61
N ARG A 32 8.33 -3.70 3.26
CA ARG A 32 6.88 -3.47 3.32
C ARG A 32 6.43 -3.16 4.75
N GLU A 33 7.01 -3.82 5.74
CA GLU A 33 6.78 -3.59 7.16
C GLU A 33 7.21 -2.17 7.57
N SER A 34 8.38 -1.73 7.11
CA SER A 34 8.88 -0.39 7.39
C SER A 34 7.97 0.68 6.76
N ARG A 35 7.53 0.45 5.52
CA ARG A 35 6.59 1.32 4.81
C ARG A 35 5.23 1.40 5.52
N ALA A 36 4.68 0.25 5.89
CA ALA A 36 3.43 0.16 6.63
C ALA A 36 3.52 0.91 7.96
N LYS A 37 4.54 0.63 8.78
CA LYS A 37 4.75 1.30 10.07
C LYS A 37 4.88 2.82 9.95
N ALA A 38 5.54 3.30 8.90
CA ALA A 38 5.69 4.72 8.67
C ALA A 38 4.36 5.38 8.25
N ALA A 39 3.54 4.68 7.45
CA ALA A 39 2.19 5.11 7.10
C ALA A 39 1.27 5.17 8.33
N GLU A 40 1.30 4.13 9.17
CA GLU A 40 0.55 4.09 10.45
C GLU A 40 0.87 5.30 11.32
N ALA A 41 2.16 5.61 11.50
CA ALA A 41 2.60 6.75 12.29
C ALA A 41 2.08 8.11 11.79
N THR A 42 1.71 8.19 10.50
CA THR A 42 1.24 9.42 9.87
C THR A 42 -0.29 9.53 9.91
N ILE A 43 -1.00 8.47 9.49
CA ILE A 43 -2.45 8.53 9.31
C ILE A 43 -3.24 8.17 10.57
N PHE A 44 -2.71 7.35 11.49
CA PHE A 44 -3.50 6.83 12.62
C PHE A 44 -4.03 7.90 13.58
N ALA A 45 -3.36 9.05 13.66
CA ALA A 45 -3.82 10.19 14.44
C ALA A 45 -5.11 10.84 13.88
N LEU A 46 -5.40 10.62 12.59
CA LEU A 46 -6.57 11.16 11.88
C LEU A 46 -7.75 10.18 11.84
N LEU A 47 -7.52 8.93 12.25
CA LEU A 47 -8.51 7.85 12.18
C LEU A 47 -9.20 7.62 13.53
N ASN A 48 -10.44 7.12 13.49
CA ASN A 48 -11.09 6.55 14.66
C ASN A 48 -10.64 5.09 14.90
N ASP A 49 -11.04 4.48 16.02
CA ASP A 49 -10.61 3.12 16.38
C ASP A 49 -10.98 2.07 15.32
N GLN A 50 -12.21 2.12 14.79
CA GLN A 50 -12.67 1.17 13.78
C GLN A 50 -11.91 1.32 12.46
N GLN A 51 -11.65 2.55 12.05
CA GLN A 51 -10.85 2.86 10.86
C GLN A 51 -9.39 2.43 11.04
N ARG A 52 -8.80 2.63 12.22
CA ARG A 52 -7.46 2.15 12.55
C ARG A 52 -7.37 0.63 12.44
N GLU A 53 -8.32 -0.09 13.01
CA GLU A 53 -8.36 -1.55 12.93
C GLU A 53 -8.48 -2.05 11.48
N PHE A 54 -9.32 -1.39 10.67
CA PHE A 54 -9.45 -1.72 9.26
C PHE A 54 -8.14 -1.49 8.51
N ILE A 55 -7.52 -0.32 8.66
CA ILE A 55 -6.25 -0.02 7.98
C ILE A 55 -5.12 -0.94 8.45
N ALA A 56 -5.02 -1.23 9.75
CA ALA A 56 -4.04 -2.18 10.28
C ALA A 56 -4.21 -3.58 9.65
N PHE A 57 -5.46 -4.04 9.48
CA PHE A 57 -5.75 -5.30 8.78
C PHE A 57 -5.32 -5.25 7.30
N VAL A 58 -5.61 -4.16 6.58
CA VAL A 58 -5.18 -4.02 5.19
C VAL A 58 -3.65 -4.00 5.07
N LEU A 59 -2.97 -3.29 5.97
CA LEU A 59 -1.51 -3.24 6.01
C LEU A 59 -0.88 -4.60 6.33
N SER A 60 -1.51 -5.41 7.18
CA SER A 60 -1.02 -6.77 7.44
C SER A 60 -1.09 -7.62 6.17
N LYS A 61 -2.17 -7.49 5.38
CA LYS A 61 -2.27 -8.19 4.08
C LYS A 61 -1.28 -7.68 3.06
N TYR A 62 -1.09 -6.37 2.98
CA TYR A 62 -0.04 -5.77 2.13
C TYR A 62 1.36 -6.30 2.45
N ILE A 63 1.69 -6.47 3.74
CA ILE A 63 2.98 -7.05 4.16
C ILE A 63 3.10 -8.49 3.66
N GLU A 64 2.05 -9.30 3.88
CA GLU A 64 2.02 -10.73 3.54
C GLU A 64 2.09 -11.01 2.03
N THR A 65 1.25 -10.36 1.23
CA THR A 65 1.04 -10.72 -0.19
C THR A 65 1.50 -9.64 -1.16
N GLY A 66 1.59 -8.38 -0.74
CA GLY A 66 2.19 -7.29 -1.50
C GLY A 66 1.22 -6.22 -1.98
N VAL A 67 1.67 -5.43 -2.95
CA VAL A 67 0.96 -4.24 -3.43
C VAL A 67 -0.39 -4.57 -4.07
N ASP A 68 -0.53 -5.75 -4.66
CA ASP A 68 -1.76 -6.19 -5.33
C ASP A 68 -2.98 -6.26 -4.37
N GLU A 69 -2.77 -6.31 -3.04
CA GLU A 69 -3.88 -6.20 -2.07
C GLU A 69 -4.49 -4.81 -2.01
N LEU A 70 -3.76 -3.79 -2.45
CA LEU A 70 -4.17 -2.39 -2.39
C LEU A 70 -5.04 -1.99 -3.59
N ASP A 71 -5.26 -2.90 -4.54
CA ASP A 71 -6.13 -2.66 -5.68
C ASP A 71 -7.56 -2.38 -5.22
N GLN A 72 -8.21 -1.38 -5.82
CA GLN A 72 -9.56 -0.98 -5.44
C GLN A 72 -10.59 -2.11 -5.61
N GLU A 73 -10.35 -3.03 -6.56
CA GLU A 73 -11.17 -4.23 -6.78
C GLU A 73 -11.11 -5.21 -5.60
N LYS A 74 -10.06 -5.15 -4.77
CA LYS A 74 -9.91 -5.98 -3.56
C LYS A 74 -10.68 -5.43 -2.37
N LEU A 75 -11.08 -4.15 -2.38
CA LEU A 75 -11.74 -3.52 -1.24
C LEU A 75 -12.99 -4.30 -0.75
N PRO A 76 -13.93 -4.74 -1.62
CA PRO A 76 -15.07 -5.55 -1.17
C PRO A 76 -14.66 -6.87 -0.51
N ILE A 77 -13.59 -7.49 -1.01
CA ILE A 77 -13.06 -8.76 -0.48
C ILE A 77 -12.41 -8.52 0.88
N LEU A 78 -11.63 -7.46 1.04
CA LEU A 78 -10.99 -7.08 2.31
C LEU A 78 -12.03 -6.76 3.40
N LEU A 79 -13.08 -6.03 3.04
CA LEU A 79 -14.20 -5.73 3.95
C LEU A 79 -14.91 -7.01 4.39
N THR A 80 -15.25 -7.89 3.44
CA THR A 80 -15.90 -9.18 3.73
C THR A 80 -15.00 -10.07 4.60
N ASN A 81 -13.70 -10.11 4.34
CA ASN A 81 -12.75 -10.91 5.12
C ASN A 81 -12.62 -10.43 6.56
N LYS A 82 -12.68 -9.11 6.82
CA LYS A 82 -12.56 -8.55 8.16
C LYS A 82 -13.88 -8.55 8.94
N TYR A 83 -15.00 -8.31 8.27
CA TYR A 83 -16.30 -8.04 8.89
C TYR A 83 -17.38 -9.08 8.56
N GLN A 84 -17.05 -10.18 7.88
CA GLN A 84 -17.96 -11.25 7.42
C GLN A 84 -18.88 -10.87 6.25
N SER A 85 -19.35 -9.62 6.17
CA SER A 85 -20.13 -9.12 5.03
C SER A 85 -19.88 -7.64 4.76
N LEU A 86 -20.32 -7.14 3.59
CA LEU A 86 -20.27 -5.71 3.27
C LEU A 86 -21.26 -4.91 4.12
N GLU A 87 -22.41 -5.49 4.43
CA GLU A 87 -23.42 -4.92 5.31
C GLU A 87 -22.84 -4.64 6.70
N ASP A 88 -22.20 -5.64 7.32
CA ASP A 88 -21.56 -5.50 8.63
C ASP A 88 -20.43 -4.47 8.61
N ALA A 89 -19.64 -4.44 7.52
CA ALA A 89 -18.58 -3.46 7.35
C ALA A 89 -19.12 -2.02 7.30
N LYS A 90 -20.25 -1.79 6.61
CA LYS A 90 -20.89 -0.47 6.55
C LYS A 90 -21.48 -0.05 7.90
N GLU A 91 -22.02 -0.97 8.68
CA GLU A 91 -22.53 -0.66 10.02
C GLU A 91 -21.42 -0.17 10.96
N ILE A 92 -20.20 -0.71 10.79
CA ILE A 92 -19.05 -0.38 11.65
C ILE A 92 -18.27 0.82 11.14
N LEU A 93 -17.97 0.87 9.83
CA LEU A 93 -17.10 1.88 9.22
C LEU A 93 -17.87 3.08 8.63
N GLY A 94 -19.18 2.94 8.46
CA GLY A 94 -20.07 3.95 7.88
C GLY A 94 -20.27 3.80 6.37
N ASP A 95 -20.48 4.93 5.69
CA ASP A 95 -20.82 4.95 4.27
C ASP A 95 -19.69 4.41 3.37
N VAL A 96 -20.07 3.67 2.33
CA VAL A 96 -19.20 3.12 1.29
C VAL A 96 -18.30 4.19 0.67
N ALA A 97 -18.82 5.39 0.46
CA ALA A 97 -18.03 6.50 -0.07
C ALA A 97 -16.86 6.87 0.86
N ASN A 98 -17.10 6.91 2.17
CA ASN A 98 -16.07 7.20 3.17
C ASN A 98 -15.07 6.05 3.29
N ILE A 99 -15.53 4.81 3.22
CA ILE A 99 -14.64 3.62 3.26
C ILE A 99 -13.71 3.62 2.05
N SER A 100 -14.24 3.88 0.85
CA SER A 100 -13.47 3.92 -0.38
C SER A 100 -12.45 5.04 -0.37
N ARG A 101 -12.86 6.23 0.11
CA ARG A 101 -11.95 7.36 0.29
C ARG A 101 -10.84 7.05 1.28
N LEU A 102 -11.18 6.51 2.47
CA LEU A 102 -10.22 6.07 3.47
C LEU A 102 -9.20 5.09 2.89
N PHE A 103 -9.68 4.11 2.11
CA PHE A 103 -8.87 3.09 1.46
C PHE A 103 -7.90 3.67 0.42
N ILE A 104 -8.25 4.77 -0.26
CA ILE A 104 -7.37 5.43 -1.23
C ILE A 104 -6.40 6.37 -0.52
N GLU A 105 -6.89 7.19 0.41
CA GLU A 105 -6.09 8.19 1.13
C GLU A 105 -4.94 7.55 1.91
N PHE A 106 -5.14 6.42 2.59
CA PHE A 106 -4.02 5.78 3.31
C PHE A 106 -2.91 5.28 2.37
N GLN A 107 -3.24 4.92 1.12
CA GLN A 107 -2.23 4.48 0.15
C GLN A 107 -1.33 5.64 -0.27
N GLU A 108 -1.87 6.85 -0.35
CA GLU A 108 -1.05 8.05 -0.54
C GLU A 108 -0.06 8.19 0.62
N HIS A 109 -0.48 7.99 1.86
CA HIS A 109 0.42 8.00 3.02
C HIS A 109 1.42 6.83 3.04
N LEU A 110 1.11 5.73 2.35
CA LEU A 110 1.99 4.57 2.20
C LEU A 110 3.12 4.83 1.20
N TYR A 111 2.86 5.56 0.12
CA TYR A 111 3.82 5.76 -0.98
C TYR A 111 4.41 7.18 -1.08
N ASN A 112 3.71 8.21 -0.60
CA ASN A 112 4.19 9.60 -0.59
C ASN A 112 5.02 9.95 0.64
N GLN A 113 5.52 8.94 1.36
CA GLN A 113 6.58 9.11 2.34
C GLN A 113 7.81 9.59 1.58
N LYS A 114 8.06 10.90 1.57
CA LYS A 114 9.34 11.43 1.12
C LYS A 114 10.41 10.74 1.96
N VAL A 115 11.19 9.88 1.31
CA VAL A 115 12.45 9.40 1.88
C VAL A 115 13.27 10.67 2.06
N ALA A 116 13.37 11.12 3.31
CA ALA A 116 14.14 12.30 3.70
C ALA A 116 15.63 11.95 3.74
#